data_AF-A0A844X929-F1
#
_entry.id   AF-A0A844X929-F1
#
_cell.length_a   1.000
_cell.length_b   1.000
_cell.length_c   1.000
_cell.angle_alpha   90.00
_cell.angle_beta   90.00
_cell.angle_gamma   90.00
#
_symmetry.space_group_name_H-M   'P 1'
#
loop_
_entity.id
_entity.type
_entity.pdbx_description
1 polymer ?
#
loop_
_entity_poly.entity_id
_entity_poly.type
_entity_poly.pdbx_seq_one_letter_code
_entity_poly.pdbx_strand_id
1 'polypeptide(L)' 'MIKYFLSFDSEQVPLLRILTDRGTEYNGHKESHAYELYLNLEDIEHTKTKAYSPQTNG' A
#
# COMPACT_ATOMS: atom_id res chain seq x y z
N MET A 1 -12.87 6.79 -15.22
CA MET A 1 -11.50 7.25 -15.56
C MET A 1 -10.80 7.45 -14.23
N ILE A 2 -9.94 6.60 -13.68
CA ILE A 2 -9.12 5.45 -14.13
C ILE A 2 -9.08 4.52 -12.90
N LYS A 3 -9.74 3.36 -12.96
CA LYS A 3 -9.57 2.27 -11.99
C LYS A 3 -8.76 1.20 -12.71
N TYR A 4 -7.46 1.43 -12.83
CA TYR A 4 -6.52 0.44 -13.34
C TYR A 4 -5.54 0.18 -12.19
N PHE A 5 -5.26 -1.10 -11.94
CA PHE A 5 -4.16 -1.66 -11.12
C PHE A 5 -4.46 -2.41 -9.81
N LEU A 6 -5.69 -2.59 -9.36
CA LEU A 6 -5.94 -3.55 -8.28
C LEU A 6 -6.41 -4.90 -8.81
N SER A 7 -5.61 -5.95 -8.59
CA SER A 7 -5.93 -7.35 -8.88
C SER A 7 -7.20 -7.86 -8.19
N PHE A 8 -7.74 -7.13 -7.21
CA PHE A 8 -8.93 -7.50 -6.43
C PHE A 8 -10.21 -6.73 -6.80
N ASP A 9 -10.10 -5.67 -7.61
CA ASP A 9 -11.27 -4.86 -7.98
C ASP A 9 -12.24 -5.63 -8.89
N SER A 10 -11.70 -6.52 -9.74
CA SER A 10 -12.50 -7.46 -10.54
C SER A 10 -13.26 -8.47 -9.69
N GLU A 11 -12.79 -8.75 -8.48
CA GLU A 11 -13.42 -9.68 -7.54
C GLU A 11 -14.40 -8.97 -6.59
N GLN A 12 -14.52 -7.64 -6.70
CA GLN A 12 -15.37 -6.79 -5.83
C GLN A 12 -15.03 -6.94 -4.33
N VAL A 13 -13.78 -7.30 -4.02
CA VAL A 13 -13.30 -7.44 -2.65
C VAL A 13 -12.59 -6.14 -2.23
N PRO A 14 -13.03 -5.46 -1.16
CA PRO A 14 -12.36 -4.25 -0.69
C PRO A 14 -11.00 -4.59 -0.08
N LEU A 15 -9.97 -3.84 -0.47
CA LEU A 15 -8.65 -3.94 0.12
C LEU A 15 -8.59 -3.05 1.36
N LEU A 16 -8.49 -3.63 2.56
CA LEU A 16 -8.52 -2.83 3.80
C LEU A 16 -7.14 -2.35 4.25
N ARG A 17 -6.11 -3.16 3.98
CA ARG A 17 -4.75 -2.92 4.46
C ARG A 17 -3.71 -3.52 3.53
N ILE A 18 -2.58 -2.85 3.37
CA ILE A 18 -1.36 -3.37 2.77
C ILE A 18 -0.22 -3.32 3.78
N LEU A 19 0.55 -4.42 3.86
CA LEU A 19 1.84 -4.49 4.54
C LEU A 19 2.95 -4.39 3.50
N THR A 20 3.87 -3.44 3.65
CA THR A 20 5.11 -3.40 2.86
C THR A 20 6.33 -3.49 3.76
N ASP A 21 7.50 -3.72 3.15
CA ASP A 21 8.74 -3.54 3.86
C ASP A 21 9.02 -2.04 4.13
N ARG A 22 10.26 -1.67 4.48
CA ARG A 22 10.63 -0.25 4.70
C ARG A 22 11.36 0.36 3.50
N GLY A 23 11.28 -0.25 2.32
CA GLY A 23 11.86 0.26 1.08
C GLY A 23 11.25 1.60 0.69
N THR A 24 12.07 2.52 0.20
CA THR A 24 11.64 3.89 -0.13
C THR A 24 10.62 3.95 -1.27
N GLU A 25 10.60 2.91 -2.12
CA GLU A 25 9.66 2.71 -3.23
C GLU A 25 8.18 2.76 -2.80
N TYR A 26 7.88 2.30 -1.59
CA TYR A 26 6.52 2.26 -1.05
C TYR A 26 6.34 3.22 0.14
N ASN A 27 7.43 3.77 0.69
CA ASN A 27 7.44 4.46 1.98
C ASN A 27 7.86 5.93 1.91
N GLY A 28 7.35 6.67 0.92
CA GLY A 28 7.59 8.11 0.81
C GLY A 28 6.70 8.99 1.71
N HIS A 29 6.83 10.31 1.55
CA HIS A 29 6.01 11.27 2.29
C HIS A 29 4.54 11.22 1.83
N LYS A 30 3.59 11.16 2.78
CA LYS A 30 2.17 10.97 2.47
C LYS A 30 1.57 12.00 1.51
N GLU A 31 2.12 13.21 1.50
CA GLU A 31 1.61 14.33 0.69
C GLU A 31 2.15 14.36 -0.75
N SER A 32 3.25 13.67 -1.03
CA SER A 32 3.95 13.78 -2.33
C SER A 32 4.26 12.43 -2.98
N HIS A 33 4.20 11.35 -2.21
CA HIS A 33 4.51 10.03 -2.71
C HIS A 33 3.27 9.41 -3.36
N ALA A 34 3.32 9.19 -4.67
CA ALA A 34 2.18 8.73 -5.47
C ALA A 34 1.50 7.49 -4.89
N TYR A 35 2.28 6.52 -4.39
CA TYR A 35 1.74 5.32 -3.78
C TYR A 35 1.00 5.61 -2.46
N GLU A 36 1.55 6.46 -1.58
CA GLU A 36 0.89 6.78 -0.30
C GLU A 36 -0.37 7.64 -0.53
N LEU A 37 -0.37 8.52 -1.54
CA LEU A 37 -1.54 9.28 -1.96
C LEU A 37 -2.66 8.36 -2.47
N TYR A 38 -2.30 7.35 -3.26
CA TYR A 38 -3.24 6.35 -3.75
C TYR A 38 -3.91 5.58 -2.60
N LEU A 39 -3.12 5.09 -1.64
CA LEU A 39 -3.67 4.36 -0.48
C LEU A 39 -4.60 5.25 0.35
N ASN A 40 -4.23 6.51 0.59
CA ASN A 40 -5.10 7.44 1.33
C ASN A 40 -6.40 7.76 0.57
N LEU A 41 -6.35 7.88 -0.76
CA LEU A 41 -7.54 8.15 -1.58
C LEU A 41 -8.53 6.99 -1.55
N GLU A 42 -8.02 5.76 -1.57
CA GLU A 42 -8.82 4.53 -1.54
C GLU A 42 -9.13 4.05 -0.11
N ASP A 43 -8.77 4.82 0.92
CA ASP A 43 -8.95 4.48 2.35
C ASP A 43 -8.32 3.12 2.75
N ILE A 44 -7.14 2.84 2.19
CA ILE A 44 -6.36 1.62 2.44
C ILE A 44 -5.32 1.90 3.52
N GLU A 45 -5.35 1.14 4.61
CA GLU A 45 -4.36 1.26 5.67
C GLU A 45 -2.98 0.76 5.19
N HIS A 46 -1.94 1.58 5.37
CA HIS A 46 -0.57 1.19 5.06
C HIS A 46 0.21 0.85 6.33
N THR A 47 0.60 -0.42 6.49
CA THR A 47 1.49 -0.89 7.56
C THR A 47 2.85 -1.30 7.02
N LYS A 48 3.87 -1.26 7.87
CA LYS A 48 5.29 -1.43 7.48
C LYS A 48 5.95 -2.45 8.38
N THR A 49 6.72 -3.37 7.80
CA THR A 49 7.46 -4.36 8.58
C THR A 49 8.48 -3.71 9.50
N LYS A 50 8.90 -4.44 10.54
CA LYS A 50 9.97 -3.96 11.41
C LYS A 50 11.27 -3.87 10.61
N ALA A 51 12.04 -2.80 10.85
CA ALA A 51 13.32 -2.61 10.18
C ALA A 51 14.23 -3.84 10.39
N TYR A 52 14.91 -4.27 9.33
CA TYR A 52 15.81 -5.42 9.32
C TYR A 52 15.19 -6.75 9.76
N SER A 53 13.87 -6.89 9.65
CA SER A 53 13.14 -8.12 10.02
C SER A 53 12.35 -8.64 8.82
N PRO A 54 12.99 -9.13 7.75
CA PRO A 54 12.33 -9.57 6.52
C PRO A 54 11.29 -10.68 6.78
N GLN A 55 11.44 -11.46 7.85
CA GLN A 55 10.49 -12.49 8.28
C GLN A 55 9.14 -11.93 8.72
N THR A 56 9.06 -10.63 9.02
CA THR A 56 7.79 -9.95 9.37
C THR A 56 6.99 -9.53 8.14
N ASN A 57 7.46 -9.84 6.92
CA ASN A 57 6.77 -9.66 5.64
C ASN A 57 6.16 -10.96 5.10
N GLY A 58 5.83 -11.90 5.98
CA GLY A 58 5.33 -13.24 5.64
C GLY A 58 3.83 -13.36 5.82
#